data_AF-A0A4R3X4W5-F1
#
_entry.id   AF-A0A4R3X4W5-F1
#
_cell.length_a   1.000
_cell.length_b   1.000
_cell.length_c   1.000
_cell.angle_alpha   90.00
_cell.angle_beta   90.00
_cell.angle_gamma   90.00
#
_symmetry.space_group_name_H-M   'P 1'
#
loop_
_entity.id
_entity.type
_entity.pdbx_description
1 polymer ?
#
loop_
_entity_poly.entity_id
_entity_poly.type
_entity_poly.pdbx_seq_one_letter_code
_entity_poly.pdbx_strand_id
1 'polypeptide(L)' 'FQTVARALDSEQSGLSFSQHHTGRPLLTPDEVRNMAEQNQLLFLAARRPIIASKLRYYEDQEFRGRYDAI' A
#
# COMPACT_ATOMS: atom_id res chain seq x y z
N PHE A 1 -39.23 17.73 12.70
CA PHE A 1 -38.29 18.87 12.63
C PHE A 1 -37.87 19.25 14.04
N GLN A 2 -36.68 18.80 14.46
CA GLN A 2 -35.96 19.31 15.63
C GLN A 2 -34.49 19.33 15.23
N THR A 3 -34.02 20.49 14.80
CA THR A 3 -32.67 20.71 14.25
C THR A 3 -32.04 21.86 15.00
N VAL A 4 -31.71 21.69 16.29
CA VAL A 4 -31.02 22.77 17.05
C VAL A 4 -29.99 22.24 18.06
N ALA A 5 -29.99 20.96 18.43
CA ALA A 5 -29.11 20.47 19.49
C ALA A 5 -27.64 20.20 19.08
N ARG A 6 -27.30 20.16 17.78
CA ARG A 6 -25.94 19.80 17.32
C ARG A 6 -25.06 21.01 16.94
N ALA A 7 -25.64 22.21 16.83
CA ALA A 7 -24.89 23.41 16.45
C ALA A 7 -24.18 24.10 17.63
N LEU A 8 -24.51 23.74 18.88
CA LEU A 8 -23.96 24.42 20.05
C LEU A 8 -22.55 23.91 20.44
N ASP A 9 -22.16 22.72 19.99
CA ASP A 9 -20.87 22.10 20.34
C ASP A 9 -19.73 22.46 19.37
N SER A 10 -20.05 23.02 18.19
CA SER A 10 -19.05 23.45 17.19
C SER A 10 -18.46 24.84 17.47
N GLU A 11 -19.20 25.70 18.18
CA GLU A 11 -18.80 27.09 18.44
C GLU A 11 -17.73 27.21 19.54
N GLN A 12 -17.51 26.18 20.37
CA GLN A 12 -16.54 26.23 21.48
C GLN A 12 -15.15 25.66 21.15
N SER A 13 -15.00 24.92 20.06
CA SER A 13 -13.70 24.35 19.67
C SER A 13 -13.21 24.75 18.26
N GLY A 14 -14.05 25.36 17.42
CA GLY A 14 -13.68 25.80 16.06
C GLY A 14 -13.21 24.68 15.12
N LEU A 15 -13.26 23.42 15.56
CA LEU A 15 -12.74 22.26 14.85
C LEU A 15 -13.87 21.27 14.61
N SER A 16 -14.63 21.48 13.54
CA SER A 16 -15.51 20.44 13.01
C SER A 16 -14.66 19.38 12.31
N PHE A 17 -14.47 18.23 12.95
CA PHE A 17 -13.68 17.12 12.39
C PHE A 17 -14.60 16.22 11.54
N SER A 18 -14.70 16.49 10.24
CA SER A 18 -15.40 15.59 9.31
C SER A 18 -14.46 14.47 8.85
N GLN A 19 -14.61 13.26 9.39
CA GLN A 19 -13.81 12.10 8.99
C GLN A 19 -14.47 11.37 7.81
N HIS A 20 -13.93 11.57 6.60
CA HIS A 20 -14.37 10.88 5.39
C HIS A 20 -13.69 9.49 5.29
N HIS A 21 -14.41 8.42 5.63
CA HIS A 21 -13.95 7.05 5.40
C HIS A 21 -14.15 6.65 3.92
N THR A 22 -13.31 7.19 3.03
CA THR A 22 -13.15 6.61 1.68
C THR A 22 -12.02 5.59 1.74
N GLY A 23 -12.26 4.37 1.25
CA GLY A 23 -11.21 3.38 1.09
C GLY A 23 -10.14 3.90 0.13
N ARG A 24 -8.94 4.19 0.64
CA ARG A 24 -7.78 4.51 -0.20
C ARG A 24 -7.29 3.23 -0.89
N PRO A 25 -6.93 3.24 -2.18
CA PRO A 25 -6.20 2.14 -2.78
C PRO A 25 -4.96 1.79 -1.94
N LEU A 26 -4.67 0.50 -1.75
CA LEU A 26 -3.47 0.06 -1.03
C LEU A 26 -2.18 0.58 -1.67
N LEU A 27 -2.21 0.76 -2.99
CA LEU A 27 -1.16 1.36 -3.81
C LEU A 27 -1.83 2.08 -4.98
N THR A 28 -1.38 3.30 -5.24
CA THR A 28 -1.74 4.09 -6.43
C THR A 28 -0.87 3.67 -7.63
N PRO A 29 -1.34 3.88 -8.87
CA PRO A 29 -0.54 3.56 -10.05
C PRO A 29 0.81 4.29 -10.09
N ASP A 30 0.87 5.51 -9.55
CA ASP A 30 2.11 6.28 -9.50
C ASP A 30 3.10 5.70 -8.49
N GLU A 31 2.63 5.29 -7.30
CA GLU A 31 3.46 4.60 -6.31
C GLU A 31 4.01 3.26 -6.85
N VAL A 32 3.22 2.54 -7.66
CA VAL A 32 3.70 1.31 -8.33
C VAL A 32 4.77 1.63 -9.36
N ARG A 33 4.60 2.71 -10.14
CA ARG A 33 5.54 3.11 -11.20
C ARG A 33 6.88 3.60 -10.65
N ASN A 34 6.84 4.30 -9.52
CA ASN A 34 8.03 4.85 -8.86
C ASN A 34 8.66 3.86 -7.85
N MET A 35 8.21 2.60 -7.82
CA MET A 35 8.78 1.57 -6.96
C MET A 35 10.22 1.25 -7.38
N ALA A 36 11.09 1.04 -6.39
CA ALA A 36 12.49 0.74 -6.66
C ALA A 36 12.66 -0.56 -7.47
N GLU A 37 13.57 -0.56 -8.44
CA GLU A 37 13.72 -1.65 -9.41
C GLU A 37 14.08 -3.01 -8.79
N GLN A 38 14.73 -2.99 -7.63
CA GLN A 38 15.05 -4.17 -6.84
C GLN A 38 13.88 -4.69 -6.00
N ASN A 39 12.71 -4.08 -6.05
CA ASN A 39 11.53 -4.53 -5.31
C ASN A 39 10.49 -5.16 -6.27
N GLN A 40 9.70 -6.07 -5.73
CA GLN A 40 8.58 -6.70 -6.42
C GLN A 40 7.38 -6.89 -5.48
N LEU A 41 6.19 -6.93 -6.05
CA LEU A 41 4.95 -7.24 -5.34
C LEU A 41 4.60 -8.71 -5.54
N LEU A 42 4.43 -9.44 -4.43
CA LEU A 42 4.02 -10.83 -4.43
C LEU A 42 2.55 -10.95 -4.03
N PHE A 43 1.78 -11.60 -4.90
CA PHE A 43 0.39 -11.95 -4.67
C PHE A 43 0.29 -13.45 -4.45
N LEU A 44 0.11 -13.85 -3.21
CA LEU A 44 -0.05 -15.25 -2.80
C LEU A 44 -1.50 -15.48 -2.37
N ALA A 45 -2.03 -16.65 -2.70
CA ALA A 45 -3.39 -17.02 -2.30
C ALA A 45 -3.56 -16.91 -0.77
N ALA A 46 -4.68 -16.31 -0.36
CA ALA A 46 -5.04 -16.09 1.04
C ALA A 46 -4.01 -15.29 1.88
N ARG A 47 -3.12 -14.52 1.24
CA ARG A 47 -2.16 -13.64 1.92
C ARG A 47 -2.35 -12.19 1.49
N ARG A 48 -2.02 -11.28 2.40
CA ARG A 48 -1.87 -9.85 2.05
C ARG A 48 -0.71 -9.71 1.06
N PRO A 49 -0.78 -8.75 0.12
CA PRO A 49 0.33 -8.46 -0.78
C PRO A 49 1.62 -8.21 -0.01
N ILE A 50 2.72 -8.74 -0.51
CA ILE A 50 4.05 -8.63 0.12
C ILE A 50 4.95 -7.82 -0.80
N ILE A 51 5.65 -6.84 -0.23
CA ILE A 51 6.77 -6.18 -0.90
C ILE A 51 8.02 -7.01 -0.59
N ALA A 52 8.64 -7.55 -1.62
CA ALA A 52 9.82 -8.39 -1.52
C ALA A 52 10.95 -7.84 -2.40
N SER A 53 12.18 -8.25 -2.11
CA SER A 53 13.29 -8.04 -3.03
C SER A 53 13.08 -8.89 -4.30
N LYS A 54 13.42 -8.31 -5.44
CA LYS A 54 13.35 -8.94 -6.75
C LYS A 54 14.40 -10.04 -6.82
N LEU A 55 13.95 -11.25 -7.11
CA LEU A 55 14.81 -12.41 -7.28
C LEU A 55 15.51 -12.32 -8.63
N ARG A 56 16.85 -12.31 -8.64
CA ARG A 56 17.65 -12.22 -9.88
C ARG A 56 18.60 -13.39 -9.94
N TYR A 57 18.16 -14.44 -10.64
CA TYR A 57 18.88 -15.71 -10.74
C TYR A 57 20.33 -15.60 -11.26
N TYR A 58 20.67 -14.52 -11.98
CA TYR A 58 22.02 -14.28 -12.51
C TYR A 58 22.92 -13.47 -11.56
N GLU A 59 22.34 -12.74 -10.61
CA GLU A 59 23.08 -11.97 -9.58
C GLU A 59 23.27 -12.80 -8.30
N ASP A 60 22.27 -13.59 -7.94
CA ASP A 60 22.21 -14.29 -6.67
C ASP A 60 23.10 -15.54 -6.64
N GLN A 61 24.03 -15.61 -5.67
CA GLN A 61 25.03 -16.68 -5.56
C GLN A 61 24.39 -18.09 -5.46
N GLU A 62 23.22 -18.18 -4.85
CA GLU A 62 22.45 -19.41 -4.64
C GLU A 62 22.05 -20.10 -5.96
N PHE A 63 22.04 -19.36 -7.06
CA PHE A 63 21.64 -19.86 -8.38
C PHE A 63 22.83 -20.13 -9.31
N ARG A 64 24.08 -19.90 -8.86
CA ARG A 64 25.27 -20.19 -9.66
C ARG A 64 25.33 -21.66 -10.06
N GLY A 65 25.60 -21.93 -11.34
CA GLY A 65 25.70 -23.28 -11.89
C GLY A 65 24.36 -24.02 -12.04
N ARG A 66 23.23 -23.36 -11.76
CA ARG A 66 21.88 -23.93 -12.00
C ARG A 66 21.23 -23.43 -13.28
N TYR A 67 21.74 -22.36 -13.90
CA TYR A 67 21.16 -21.73 -15.08
C TYR A 67 21.75 -22.23 -16.41
N ASP A 68 22.95 -22.84 -16.38
CA ASP A 68 23.58 -23.47 -17.54
C ASP A 68 23.32 -24.98 -17.47
N ALA A 69 22.20 -25.42 -18.03
CA ALA A 69 22.03 -26.82 -18.40
C ALA A 69 22.77 -27.05 -19.73
N ILE A 70 23.71 -27.99 -19.70
CA ILE A 70 24.39 -28.60 -20.86
C ILE A 70 23.37 -29.39 -21.69
#